data_AF-A0A9X3AZX8-F1
#
_entry.id   AF-A0A9X3AZX8-F1
#
_cell.length_a   1.000
_cell.length_b   1.000
_cell.length_c   1.000
_cell.angle_alpha   90.00
_cell.angle_beta   90.00
_cell.angle_gamma   90.00
#
_symmetry.space_group_name_H-M   'P 1'
#
loop_
_entity.id
_entity.type
_entity.pdbx_description
1 polymer ?
#
loop_
_entity_poly.entity_id
_entity_poly.type
_entity_poly.pdbx_seq_one_letter_code
_entity_poly.pdbx_strand_id
1 'polypeptide(L)'
;MIEPQKLASTSGGTDVSPGEPAAEPDYSAKPSRTLEIAIAVVALVLSVAALVLSRDIVLRMGGGGIDPKWWPTMLSCCGIALSLVLLLQAFLSTSSHRGDLLAIERRGWTRMIVSLTLSAVYVFAWSRFGYVVPTIIFTGALLWVFGLRSWKGLVIFPVAVAIFIYGLFHLLLRVPL
;
A
#
# COMPACT_ATOMS: atom_id res chain seq x y z
N MET A 1 42.08 -71.13 14.77
CA MET A 1 40.61 -71.03 14.63
C MET A 1 40.18 -69.70 15.24
N ILE A 2 39.30 -68.97 14.53
CA ILE A 2 38.73 -67.63 14.76
C ILE A 2 39.52 -66.48 14.08
N GLU A 3 38.83 -65.80 13.14
CA GLU A 3 39.31 -64.96 12.02
C GLU A 3 39.55 -63.46 12.34
N PRO A 4 40.47 -62.80 11.61
CA PRO A 4 40.75 -61.35 11.70
C PRO A 4 39.83 -60.45 10.83
N GLN A 5 38.60 -60.88 10.48
CA GLN A 5 37.71 -60.12 9.57
C GLN A 5 36.77 -59.09 10.23
N LYS A 6 36.83 -58.85 11.54
CA LYS A 6 35.77 -58.09 12.25
C LYS A 6 36.11 -56.66 12.70
N LEU A 7 37.21 -56.06 12.22
CA LEU A 7 37.62 -54.69 12.64
C LEU A 7 37.79 -53.69 11.49
N ALA A 8 37.45 -54.04 10.24
CA ALA A 8 37.72 -53.20 9.07
C ALA A 8 36.47 -52.74 8.29
N SER A 9 35.27 -52.72 8.90
CA SER A 9 34.04 -52.32 8.19
C SER A 9 33.08 -51.47 9.03
N THR A 10 33.59 -50.43 9.69
CA THR A 10 32.76 -49.29 10.11
C THR A 10 33.55 -47.99 9.94
N SER A 11 34.09 -47.80 8.74
CA SER A 11 34.25 -46.47 8.16
C SER A 11 33.00 -46.22 7.31
N GLY A 12 31.87 -46.03 7.98
CA GLY A 12 30.69 -45.46 7.34
C GLY A 12 31.05 -44.02 7.04
N GLY A 13 31.51 -43.78 5.81
CA GLY A 13 31.70 -42.44 5.30
C GLY A 13 30.38 -41.69 5.45
N THR A 14 30.37 -40.70 6.33
CA THR A 14 29.52 -39.54 6.10
C THR A 14 30.16 -38.82 4.93
N ASP A 15 29.80 -39.25 3.73
CA ASP A 15 29.78 -38.38 2.57
C ASP A 15 28.96 -37.17 2.97
N VAL A 16 29.63 -36.15 3.49
CA VAL A 16 29.10 -34.79 3.52
C VAL A 16 29.11 -34.37 2.07
N SER A 17 28.07 -34.77 1.34
CA SER A 17 27.76 -34.23 0.03
C SER A 17 27.66 -32.72 0.17
N PRO A 18 28.59 -31.92 -0.39
CA PRO A 18 28.52 -30.48 -0.35
C PRO A 18 27.57 -30.04 -1.46
N GLY A 19 26.27 -30.22 -1.24
CA GLY A 19 25.30 -30.03 -2.32
C GLY A 19 23.83 -29.98 -1.97
N GLU A 20 23.44 -30.08 -0.69
CA GLU A 20 22.05 -29.80 -0.31
C GLU A 20 21.94 -28.33 0.10
N PRO A 21 21.42 -27.43 -0.77
CA PRO A 21 21.06 -26.10 -0.32
C PRO A 21 20.04 -26.30 0.79
N ALA A 22 20.36 -25.82 1.99
CA ALA A 22 19.43 -25.75 3.10
C ALA A 22 18.12 -25.18 2.55
N ALA A 23 17.05 -25.99 2.58
CA ALA A 23 15.76 -25.62 2.03
C ALA A 23 15.37 -24.25 2.59
N GLU A 24 15.45 -23.21 1.76
CA GLU A 24 15.12 -21.88 2.20
C GLU A 24 13.66 -21.90 2.66
N PRO A 25 13.36 -21.39 3.87
CA PRO A 25 11.99 -21.35 4.34
C PRO A 25 11.13 -20.60 3.33
N ASP A 26 10.14 -21.30 2.77
CA ASP A 26 9.21 -20.73 1.80
C ASP A 26 8.35 -19.66 2.48
N TYR A 27 8.75 -18.39 2.29
CA TYR A 27 8.01 -17.21 2.74
C TYR A 27 6.94 -16.78 1.71
N SER A 28 6.53 -17.64 0.77
CA SER A 28 5.53 -17.27 -0.22
C SER A 28 4.15 -17.07 0.40
N ALA A 29 3.51 -15.94 0.11
CA ALA A 29 2.15 -15.67 0.56
C ALA A 29 1.16 -16.68 -0.05
N LYS A 30 0.43 -17.43 0.81
CA LYS A 30 -0.57 -18.40 0.34
C LYS A 30 -1.72 -17.67 -0.38
N PRO A 31 -2.02 -18.01 -1.65
CA PRO A 31 -3.11 -17.38 -2.37
C PRO A 31 -4.45 -17.75 -1.72
N SER A 32 -5.25 -16.75 -1.36
CA SER A 32 -6.61 -16.96 -0.85
C SER A 32 -7.61 -16.25 -1.75
N ARG A 33 -8.29 -17.03 -2.60
CA ARG A 33 -9.35 -16.51 -3.50
C ARG A 33 -10.44 -15.76 -2.72
N THR A 34 -10.76 -16.21 -1.51
CA THR A 34 -11.72 -15.54 -0.63
C THR A 34 -11.31 -14.12 -0.26
N LEU A 35 -10.02 -13.88 0.01
CA LEU A 35 -9.51 -12.55 0.35
C LEU A 35 -9.49 -11.64 -0.89
N GLU A 36 -9.14 -12.18 -2.06
CA GLU A 36 -9.16 -11.43 -3.32
C GLU A 36 -10.58 -10.99 -3.70
N ILE A 37 -11.55 -11.91 -3.59
CA ILE A 37 -12.96 -11.61 -3.78
C ILE A 37 -13.43 -10.62 -2.72
N ALA A 38 -13.09 -10.81 -1.45
CA ALA A 38 -13.48 -9.89 -0.39
C ALA A 38 -12.95 -8.47 -0.63
N ILE A 39 -11.68 -8.32 -1.03
CA ILE A 39 -11.10 -7.01 -1.38
C ILE A 39 -11.82 -6.38 -2.58
N ALA A 40 -12.04 -7.15 -3.65
CA ALA A 40 -12.72 -6.65 -4.84
C ALA A 40 -14.17 -6.22 -4.53
N VAL A 41 -14.90 -7.01 -3.73
CA VAL A 41 -16.27 -6.69 -3.30
C VAL A 41 -16.28 -5.46 -2.39
N VAL A 42 -15.39 -5.37 -1.40
CA VAL A 42 -15.30 -4.20 -0.51
C VAL A 42 -14.98 -2.94 -1.32
N ALA A 43 -14.01 -3.02 -2.23
CA ALA A 43 -13.66 -1.90 -3.11
C ALA A 43 -14.82 -1.47 -4.01
N LEU A 44 -15.58 -2.44 -4.55
CA LEU A 44 -16.77 -2.17 -5.36
C LEU A 44 -17.85 -1.49 -4.53
N VAL A 45 -18.16 -2.01 -3.34
CA VAL A 45 -19.17 -1.44 -2.43
C VAL A 45 -18.80 -0.02 -2.04
N LEU A 46 -17.54 0.23 -1.67
CA LEU A 46 -17.06 1.57 -1.34
C LEU A 46 -17.16 2.53 -2.53
N SER A 47 -16.81 2.08 -3.74
CA SER A 47 -16.88 2.90 -4.95
C SER A 47 -18.32 3.22 -5.34
N VAL A 48 -19.24 2.27 -5.21
CA VAL A 48 -20.67 2.48 -5.44
C VAL A 48 -21.26 3.41 -4.37
N ALA A 49 -20.91 3.21 -3.10
CA ALA A 49 -21.35 4.09 -2.02
C ALA A 49 -20.86 5.53 -2.25
N ALA A 50 -19.60 5.71 -2.66
CA ALA A 50 -19.05 7.01 -3.03
C ALA A 50 -19.79 7.66 -4.22
N LEU A 51 -20.18 6.87 -5.22
CA LEU A 51 -20.97 7.35 -6.36
C LEU A 51 -22.36 7.82 -5.92
N VAL A 52 -23.01 7.08 -5.02
CA VAL A 52 -24.32 7.45 -4.47
C VAL A 52 -24.19 8.73 -3.65
N LEU A 53 -23.21 8.80 -2.75
CA LEU A 53 -22.99 9.96 -1.88
C LEU A 53 -22.60 11.23 -2.68
N SER A 54 -21.87 11.06 -3.78
CA SER A 54 -21.54 12.14 -4.72
C SER A 54 -22.79 12.81 -5.31
N ARG A 55 -23.86 12.04 -5.55
CA ARG A 55 -25.10 12.58 -6.13
C ARG A 55 -25.81 13.54 -5.18
N ASP A 56 -25.70 13.31 -3.88
CA ASP A 56 -26.33 14.10 -2.81
C ASP A 56 -25.59 15.40 -2.48
N ILE A 57 -24.44 15.67 -3.10
CA ILE A 57 -23.72 16.93 -2.92
C ILE A 57 -24.63 18.09 -3.40
N VAL A 58 -25.10 18.90 -2.46
CA VAL A 58 -25.95 20.08 -2.76
C VAL A 58 -25.12 21.09 -3.54
N LEU A 59 -25.51 21.33 -4.79
CA LEU A 59 -24.86 22.31 -5.68
C LEU A 59 -25.19 23.71 -5.17
N ARG A 60 -24.23 24.38 -4.52
CA ARG A 60 -24.48 25.68 -3.89
C ARG A 60 -24.01 26.88 -4.72
N MET A 61 -23.48 26.71 -5.94
CA MET A 61 -23.12 27.84 -6.80
C MET A 61 -23.17 27.49 -8.30
N GLY A 62 -23.93 28.30 -9.05
CA GLY A 62 -23.84 28.45 -10.50
C GLY A 62 -22.70 29.39 -10.91
N GLY A 63 -21.46 29.01 -10.60
CA GLY A 63 -20.27 29.62 -11.19
C GLY A 63 -19.75 28.68 -12.26
N GLY A 64 -19.60 29.14 -13.51
CA GLY A 64 -19.32 28.36 -14.72
C GLY A 64 -17.98 27.59 -14.79
N GLY A 65 -17.59 26.90 -13.71
CA GLY A 65 -16.50 25.94 -13.64
C GLY A 65 -17.01 24.49 -13.61
N ILE A 66 -16.08 23.55 -13.46
CA ILE A 66 -16.38 22.12 -13.36
C ILE A 66 -17.27 21.85 -12.14
N ASP A 67 -18.38 21.15 -12.35
CA ASP A 67 -19.31 20.78 -11.29
C ASP A 67 -18.59 20.08 -10.12
N PRO A 68 -18.86 20.44 -8.85
CA PRO A 68 -18.28 19.77 -7.68
C PRO A 68 -18.53 18.24 -7.66
N LYS A 69 -19.56 17.78 -8.37
CA LYS A 69 -19.90 16.35 -8.53
C LYS A 69 -19.04 15.62 -9.55
N TRP A 70 -18.39 16.33 -10.47
CA TRP A 70 -17.67 15.72 -11.59
C TRP A 70 -16.50 14.86 -11.11
N TRP A 71 -15.65 15.42 -10.24
CA TRP A 71 -14.48 14.73 -9.68
C TRP A 71 -14.85 13.47 -8.88
N PRO A 72 -15.76 13.52 -7.89
CA PRO A 72 -16.16 12.33 -7.15
C PRO A 72 -16.84 11.27 -8.05
N THR A 73 -17.61 11.69 -9.05
CA THR A 73 -18.25 10.78 -10.00
C THR A 73 -17.22 10.07 -10.88
N MET A 74 -16.24 10.80 -11.43
CA MET A 74 -15.15 10.23 -12.23
C MET A 74 -14.35 9.20 -11.41
N LEU A 75 -13.94 9.57 -10.20
CA LEU A 75 -13.19 8.66 -9.30
C LEU A 75 -14.00 7.41 -8.97
N SER A 76 -15.31 7.56 -8.70
CA SER A 76 -16.18 6.43 -8.40
C SER A 76 -16.35 5.50 -9.60
N CYS A 77 -16.50 6.04 -10.82
CA CYS A 77 -16.55 5.25 -12.04
C CYS A 77 -15.25 4.47 -12.28
N CYS A 78 -14.09 5.12 -12.12
CA CYS A 78 -12.80 4.45 -12.20
C CYS A 78 -12.64 3.36 -11.13
N GLY A 79 -13.06 3.64 -9.89
CA GLY A 79 -13.04 2.68 -8.79
C GLY A 79 -13.92 1.45 -9.06
N ILE A 80 -15.12 1.65 -9.60
CA ILE A 80 -16.01 0.57 -10.05
C ILE A 80 -15.34 -0.25 -11.15
N ALA A 81 -14.79 0.40 -12.19
CA ALA A 81 -14.15 -0.29 -13.30
C ALA A 81 -12.96 -1.16 -12.82
N LEU A 82 -12.09 -0.61 -11.97
CA LEU A 82 -10.96 -1.34 -11.39
C LEU A 82 -11.43 -2.49 -10.49
N SER A 83 -12.48 -2.28 -9.69
CA SER A 83 -13.04 -3.32 -8.82
C SER A 83 -13.63 -4.47 -9.63
N LEU A 84 -14.29 -4.18 -10.76
CA LEU A 84 -14.76 -5.20 -11.70
C LEU A 84 -13.60 -5.96 -12.33
N VAL A 85 -12.54 -5.27 -12.73
CA VAL A 85 -11.32 -5.93 -13.24
C VAL A 85 -10.70 -6.85 -12.19
N LEU A 86 -10.62 -6.42 -10.93
CA LEU A 86 -10.13 -7.25 -9.82
C LEU A 86 -11.03 -8.46 -9.58
N LEU A 87 -12.36 -8.28 -9.63
CA LEU A 87 -13.32 -9.35 -9.47
C LEU A 87 -13.19 -10.38 -10.61
N LEU A 88 -13.09 -9.91 -11.86
CA LEU A 88 -12.83 -10.76 -13.01
C LEU A 88 -11.50 -11.51 -12.86
N GLN A 89 -10.43 -10.83 -12.45
CA GLN A 89 -9.16 -11.52 -12.17
C GLN A 89 -9.31 -12.58 -11.07
N ALA A 90 -10.06 -12.32 -10.00
CA ALA A 90 -10.29 -13.29 -8.94
C ALA A 90 -11.06 -14.53 -9.41
N PHE A 91 -11.94 -14.39 -10.41
CA PHE A 91 -12.67 -15.51 -11.01
C PHE A 91 -11.91 -16.23 -12.13
N LEU A 92 -11.20 -15.50 -12.99
CA LEU A 92 -10.49 -16.05 -14.15
C LEU A 92 -9.08 -16.56 -13.81
N SER A 93 -8.43 -16.03 -12.77
CA SER A 93 -7.09 -16.49 -12.39
C SER A 93 -7.18 -17.83 -11.65
N THR A 94 -6.72 -18.91 -12.30
CA THR A 94 -6.72 -20.23 -11.67
C THR A 94 -5.56 -20.41 -10.68
N SER A 95 -4.47 -19.69 -10.86
CA SER A 95 -3.33 -19.66 -9.94
C SER A 95 -2.47 -18.47 -10.35
N SER A 96 -2.66 -17.33 -9.70
CA SER A 96 -1.67 -16.26 -9.83
C SER A 96 -0.44 -16.75 -9.07
N HIS A 97 0.56 -17.26 -9.79
CA HIS A 97 1.88 -17.56 -9.24
C HIS A 97 2.47 -16.26 -8.69
N ARG A 98 2.22 -15.99 -7.42
CA ARG A 98 2.71 -14.84 -6.66
C ARG A 98 4.02 -15.22 -5.95
N GLY A 99 4.90 -15.92 -6.66
CA GLY A 99 6.21 -16.37 -6.15
C GLY A 99 7.10 -15.21 -5.70
N ASP A 100 6.84 -13.99 -6.17
CA ASP A 100 7.56 -12.78 -5.76
C ASP A 100 6.87 -11.98 -4.63
N LEU A 101 5.71 -12.42 -4.14
CA LEU A 101 5.07 -11.77 -3.00
C LEU A 101 5.56 -12.41 -1.70
N LEU A 102 6.59 -11.77 -1.13
CA LEU A 102 7.05 -12.03 0.23
C LEU A 102 5.85 -11.99 1.19
N ALA A 103 5.74 -13.01 2.06
CA ALA A 103 4.75 -13.08 3.11
C ALA A 103 4.71 -11.76 3.88
N ILE A 104 3.49 -11.34 4.25
CA ILE A 104 3.26 -10.10 5.00
C ILE A 104 4.10 -10.13 6.27
N GLU A 105 5.21 -9.40 6.27
CA GLU A 105 5.99 -9.20 7.48
C GLU A 105 5.14 -8.43 8.48
N ARG A 106 5.19 -8.84 9.75
CA ARG A 106 4.51 -8.17 10.87
C ARG A 106 4.80 -6.66 10.92
N ARG A 107 5.97 -6.25 10.41
CA ARG A 107 6.42 -4.87 10.24
C ARG A 107 5.65 -4.08 9.17
N GLY A 108 5.19 -4.75 8.11
CA GLY A 108 4.34 -4.15 7.07
C GLY A 108 2.97 -3.74 7.59
N TRP A 109 2.36 -4.56 8.45
CA TRP A 109 1.05 -4.26 9.05
C TRP A 109 1.11 -3.04 9.98
N THR A 110 2.16 -2.94 10.81
CA THR A 110 2.39 -1.76 11.65
C THR A 110 2.57 -0.50 10.80
N ARG A 111 3.34 -0.58 9.71
CA ARG A 111 3.53 0.57 8.79
C ARG A 111 2.22 1.02 8.16
N MET A 112 1.38 0.08 7.73
CA MET A 112 0.06 0.36 7.15
C MET A 112 -0.87 1.04 8.16
N ILE A 113 -0.95 0.54 9.40
CA ILE A 113 -1.83 1.12 10.42
C ILE A 113 -1.34 2.50 10.84
N VAL A 114 -0.03 2.66 11.00
CA VAL A 114 0.56 3.96 11.34
C VAL A 114 0.27 4.97 10.22
N SER A 115 0.47 4.62 8.94
CA SER A 115 0.20 5.54 7.84
C SER A 115 -1.29 5.90 7.71
N LEU A 116 -2.18 4.94 7.95
CA LEU A 116 -3.62 5.17 7.97
C LEU A 116 -4.02 6.12 9.11
N THR A 117 -3.47 5.90 10.30
CA THR A 117 -3.71 6.76 11.48
C THR A 117 -3.17 8.18 11.25
N LEU A 118 -1.97 8.30 10.69
CA LEU A 118 -1.37 9.59 10.31
C LEU A 118 -2.24 10.35 9.31
N SER A 119 -2.83 9.64 8.36
CA SER A 119 -3.70 10.23 7.35
C SER A 119 -4.97 10.79 7.98
N ALA A 120 -5.58 10.06 8.92
CA ALA A 120 -6.72 10.56 9.67
C ALA A 120 -6.35 11.80 10.50
N VAL A 121 -5.25 11.75 11.26
CA VAL A 121 -4.75 12.88 12.07
C VAL A 121 -4.46 14.10 11.20
N TYR A 122 -3.90 13.91 10.00
CA TYR A 122 -3.64 14.98 9.05
C TYR A 122 -4.92 15.71 8.61
N VAL A 123 -5.99 14.97 8.30
CA VAL A 123 -7.28 15.57 7.92
C VAL A 123 -7.82 16.46 9.04
N PHE A 124 -7.75 15.99 10.29
CA PHE A 124 -8.15 16.80 11.45
C PHE A 124 -7.24 18.02 11.63
N ALA A 125 -5.92 17.85 11.52
CA ALA A 125 -4.94 18.91 11.69
C ALA A 125 -5.06 19.99 10.61
N TRP A 126 -5.34 19.62 9.35
CA TRP A 126 -5.58 20.57 8.25
C TRP A 126 -6.68 21.54 8.63
N SER A 127 -7.82 21.04 9.12
CA SER A 127 -8.97 21.90 9.45
C SER A 127 -8.67 22.95 10.52
N ARG A 128 -7.66 22.71 11.37
CA ARG A 128 -7.31 23.61 12.49
C ARG A 128 -6.12 24.52 12.20
N PHE A 129 -5.10 24.02 11.49
CA PHE A 129 -3.79 24.68 11.33
C PHE A 129 -3.48 25.12 9.89
N GLY A 130 -4.40 24.91 8.95
CA GLY A 130 -4.19 25.22 7.52
C GLY A 130 -3.36 24.16 6.81
N TYR A 131 -2.97 24.44 5.56
CA TYR A 131 -2.31 23.46 4.70
C TYR A 131 -0.84 23.17 5.07
N VAL A 132 -0.04 24.21 5.33
CA VAL A 132 1.43 24.11 5.30
C VAL A 132 1.99 23.26 6.45
N VAL A 133 1.64 23.57 7.70
CA VAL A 133 2.22 22.91 8.88
C VAL A 133 1.84 21.41 8.96
N PRO A 134 0.56 21.01 8.82
CA PRO A 134 0.18 19.61 8.84
C PRO A 134 0.81 18.81 7.70
N THR A 135 0.97 19.40 6.51
CA THR A 135 1.54 18.70 5.33
C THR A 135 3.01 18.35 5.53
N ILE A 136 3.80 19.28 6.08
CA ILE A 136 5.21 19.05 6.37
C ILE A 136 5.36 17.93 7.40
N ILE A 137 4.58 17.98 8.49
CA ILE A 137 4.62 16.97 9.55
C ILE A 137 4.16 15.61 9.03
N PHE A 138 3.03 15.55 8.33
CA PHE A 138 2.49 14.32 7.77
C PHE A 138 3.46 13.67 6.79
N THR A 139 3.99 14.43 5.84
CA THR A 139 4.91 13.91 4.81
C THR A 139 6.22 13.43 5.45
N GLY A 140 6.79 14.21 6.37
CA GLY A 140 8.01 13.82 7.09
C GLY A 140 7.81 12.54 7.92
N ALA A 141 6.67 12.44 8.61
CA ALA A 141 6.36 11.27 9.41
C ALA A 141 6.07 10.02 8.54
N LEU A 142 5.45 10.18 7.36
CA LEU A 142 5.32 9.09 6.38
C LEU A 142 6.69 8.59 5.89
N LEU A 143 7.57 9.50 5.50
CA LEU A 143 8.93 9.16 5.06
C LEU A 143 9.70 8.40 6.14
N TRP A 144 9.54 8.80 7.41
CA TRP A 144 10.12 8.10 8.55
C TRP A 144 9.59 6.67 8.66
N VAL A 145 8.27 6.48 8.56
CA VAL A 145 7.60 5.17 8.64
C VAL A 145 8.07 4.24 7.52
N PHE A 146 8.22 4.77 6.30
CA PHE A 146 8.74 4.02 5.15
C PHE A 146 10.24 3.72 5.23
N GLY A 147 10.97 4.36 6.14
CA GLY A 147 12.36 4.03 6.48
C GLY A 147 13.39 4.93 5.80
N LEU A 148 12.98 6.08 5.25
CA LEU A 148 13.93 7.08 4.80
C LEU A 148 14.63 7.67 6.03
N ARG A 149 15.92 7.38 6.20
CA ARG A 149 16.71 7.78 7.38
C ARG A 149 17.60 8.99 7.12
N SER A 150 17.54 9.57 5.92
CA SER A 150 18.31 10.76 5.56
C SER A 150 17.63 12.01 6.14
N TRP A 151 18.23 12.63 7.16
CA TRP A 151 17.71 13.85 7.78
C TRP A 151 17.46 14.98 6.76
N LYS A 152 18.37 15.10 5.76
CA LYS A 152 18.21 16.04 4.65
C LYS A 152 16.96 15.73 3.82
N GLY A 153 16.72 14.46 3.49
CA GLY A 153 15.52 14.04 2.77
C GLY A 153 14.24 14.21 3.60
N LEU A 154 14.33 14.04 4.93
CA LEU A 154 13.19 14.12 5.83
C LEU A 154 12.65 15.53 6.07
N VAL A 155 13.48 16.55 5.83
CA VAL A 155 13.09 17.96 6.04
C VAL A 155 12.99 18.70 4.71
N ILE A 156 13.98 18.56 3.83
CA ILE A 156 14.02 19.32 2.57
C ILE A 156 12.89 18.89 1.64
N PHE A 157 12.62 17.59 1.53
CA PHE A 157 11.58 17.10 0.62
C PHE A 157 10.17 17.53 1.05
N PRO A 158 9.72 17.33 2.31
CA PRO A 158 8.41 17.81 2.75
C PRO A 158 8.23 19.32 2.58
N VAL A 159 9.25 20.10 2.92
CA VAL A 159 9.21 21.57 2.81
C VAL A 159 9.15 21.99 1.35
N ALA A 160 10.00 21.44 0.48
CA ALA A 160 10.02 21.76 -0.94
C ALA A 160 8.69 21.41 -1.62
N VAL A 161 8.12 20.24 -1.31
CA VAL A 161 6.82 19.82 -1.83
C VAL A 161 5.70 20.74 -1.34
N ALA A 162 5.67 21.07 -0.04
CA ALA A 162 4.66 21.98 0.51
C ALA A 162 4.73 23.37 -0.11
N ILE A 163 5.94 23.94 -0.28
CA ILE A 163 6.16 25.24 -0.93
C ILE A 163 5.75 25.18 -2.40
N PHE A 164 6.14 24.13 -3.12
CA PHE A 164 5.79 23.96 -4.53
C PHE A 164 4.29 23.91 -4.74
N ILE A 165 3.57 23.10 -3.93
CA ILE A 165 2.12 22.99 -4.01
C ILE A 165 1.47 24.32 -3.61
N TYR A 166 1.90 24.93 -2.50
CA TYR A 166 1.39 26.23 -2.09
C TYR A 166 1.56 27.29 -3.19
N GLY A 167 2.75 27.34 -3.80
CA GLY A 167 3.05 28.22 -4.92
C GLY A 167 2.18 27.95 -6.14
N LEU A 168 1.96 26.67 -6.48
CA LEU A 168 1.08 26.28 -7.60
C LEU A 168 -0.34 26.81 -7.39
N PHE A 169 -0.91 26.61 -6.21
CA PHE A 169 -2.27 27.07 -5.91
C PHE A 169 -2.37 28.60 -5.78
N HIS A 170 -1.37 29.23 -5.16
CA HIS A 170 -1.37 30.67 -4.96
C HIS A 170 -1.11 31.44 -6.27
N LEU A 171 -0.11 31.05 -7.04
CA LEU A 171 0.28 31.75 -8.28
C LEU A 171 -0.59 31.36 -9.48
N LEU A 172 -0.89 30.06 -9.64
CA LEU A 172 -1.58 29.57 -10.84
C LEU A 172 -3.10 29.59 -10.70
N LEU A 173 -3.62 29.31 -9.50
CA LEU A 173 -5.06 29.20 -9.25
C LEU A 173 -5.65 30.42 -8.50
N ARG A 174 -4.82 31.32 -7.96
CA ARG A 174 -5.25 32.51 -7.18
C ARG A 174 -6.22 32.20 -6.03
N VAL A 175 -6.19 30.98 -5.51
CA VAL A 175 -7.02 30.58 -4.37
C VAL A 175 -6.23 30.83 -3.08
N PRO A 176 -6.76 31.58 -2.11
CA PRO A 176 -6.18 31.65 -0.78
C PRO A 176 -6.34 30.28 -0.10
N LEU A 177 -5.21 29.62 0.17
CA LEU A 177 -5.12 28.34 0.88
C LEU A 177 -5.00 28.53 2.40
#